data_AF-A0A7C8CK84-F1
#
_entry.id   AF-A0A7C8CK84-F1
#
_cell.length_a   1.000
_cell.length_b   1.000
_cell.length_c   1.000
_cell.angle_alpha   90.00
_cell.angle_beta   90.00
_cell.angle_gamma   90.00
#
_symmetry.space_group_name_H-M   'P 1'
#
loop_
_entity.id
_entity.type
_entity.pdbx_description
1 polymer ?
#
loop_
_entity_poly.entity_id
_entity_poly.type
_entity_poly.pdbx_seq_one_letter_code
_entity_poly.pdbx_strand_id
1 'polypeptide(L)'
;MQPFDARRFSGLFYAAAAWNFAAAAVALAAPEFHAQAFFGSSDSLSAPGARINHQVVWISIAFFGVGYLIVAREPRKNHGLVLIAAMGKASVGILWIDGYLEHAVSALLLVGAVGDLIFAGLFAHFLIRARPSRALPSEPSP
;
A
#
# COMPACT_ATOMS: atom_id res chain seq x y z
N MET A 1 -25.87 -8.22 9.88
CA MET A 1 -24.43 -8.10 9.51
C MET A 1 -24.30 -8.53 8.05
N GLN A 2 -23.81 -7.68 7.13
CA GLN A 2 -23.71 -8.09 5.72
C GLN A 2 -22.68 -9.23 5.55
N PRO A 3 -22.97 -10.24 4.71
CA PRO A 3 -22.07 -11.37 4.47
C PRO A 3 -20.77 -10.91 3.83
N PHE A 4 -19.68 -11.64 4.11
CA PHE A 4 -18.37 -11.38 3.51
C PHE A 4 -18.44 -11.60 2.00
N ASP A 5 -18.26 -10.53 1.22
CA ASP A 5 -18.23 -10.59 -0.24
C ASP A 5 -16.78 -10.73 -0.73
N ALA A 6 -16.38 -11.98 -0.99
CA ALA A 6 -15.03 -12.29 -1.46
C ALA A 6 -14.69 -11.57 -2.77
N ARG A 7 -15.66 -11.39 -3.69
CA ARG A 7 -15.42 -10.78 -5.00
C ARG A 7 -15.11 -9.29 -4.87
N ARG A 8 -15.86 -8.57 -4.02
CA ARG A 8 -15.59 -7.14 -3.74
C ARG A 8 -14.21 -6.95 -3.14
N PHE A 9 -13.82 -7.79 -2.19
CA PHE A 9 -12.49 -7.70 -1.58
C PHE A 9 -11.37 -8.10 -2.54
N SER A 10 -11.55 -9.11 -3.38
CA SER A 10 -10.61 -9.39 -4.47
C SER A 10 -10.41 -8.18 -5.39
N GLY A 11 -11.50 -7.51 -5.78
CA GLY A 11 -11.46 -6.28 -6.59
C GLY A 11 -10.66 -5.16 -5.93
N LEU A 12 -10.85 -4.96 -4.62
CA LEU A 12 -10.05 -4.01 -3.83
C LEU A 12 -8.55 -4.28 -3.92
N PHE A 13 -8.13 -5.53 -3.76
CA PHE A 13 -6.72 -5.89 -3.81
C PHE A 13 -6.13 -5.84 -5.22
N TYR A 14 -6.91 -6.13 -6.27
CA TYR A 14 -6.49 -5.88 -7.65
C TYR A 14 -6.28 -4.38 -7.92
N ALA A 15 -7.18 -3.53 -7.45
CA ALA A 15 -7.03 -2.07 -7.57
C ALA A 15 -5.78 -1.57 -6.82
N ALA A 16 -5.54 -2.07 -5.61
CA ALA A 16 -4.33 -1.74 -4.85
C ALA A 16 -3.04 -2.22 -5.54
N ALA A 17 -3.08 -3.40 -6.17
CA ALA A 17 -1.95 -3.91 -6.95
C ALA A 17 -1.65 -3.00 -8.14
N ALA A 18 -2.68 -2.62 -8.90
CA ALA A 18 -2.54 -1.73 -10.03
C ALA A 18 -1.99 -0.35 -9.63
N TRP A 19 -2.47 0.21 -8.52
CA TRP A 19 -1.96 1.46 -7.95
C TRP A 19 -0.46 1.40 -7.66
N ASN A 20 -0.02 0.37 -6.93
CA ASN A 20 1.39 0.19 -6.59
C ASN A 20 2.26 -0.05 -7.83
N PHE A 21 1.82 -0.87 -8.78
CA PHE A 21 2.57 -1.13 -10.01
C PHE A 21 2.66 0.11 -10.90
N ALA A 22 1.59 0.89 -11.04
CA ALA A 22 1.62 2.12 -11.81
C ALA A 22 2.63 3.12 -11.22
N ALA A 23 2.61 3.32 -9.90
CA ALA A 23 3.53 4.22 -9.23
C ALA A 23 5.00 3.73 -9.36
N ALA A 24 5.25 2.45 -9.08
CA ALA A 24 6.59 1.87 -9.20
C ALA A 24 7.11 1.87 -10.64
N ALA A 25 6.26 1.60 -11.64
CA ALA A 25 6.65 1.60 -13.05
C ALA A 25 7.16 2.98 -13.48
N VAL A 26 6.43 4.05 -13.15
CA VAL A 26 6.87 5.42 -13.47
C VAL A 26 8.19 5.74 -12.75
N ALA A 27 8.28 5.43 -11.46
CA ALA A 27 9.45 5.76 -10.65
C ALA A 27 10.73 5.02 -11.06
N LEU A 28 10.61 3.78 -11.55
CA LEU A 28 11.73 2.95 -11.96
C LEU A 28 12.10 3.13 -13.44
N ALA A 29 11.13 3.35 -14.32
CA ALA A 29 11.37 3.52 -15.76
C ALA A 29 11.87 4.93 -16.12
N ALA A 30 11.49 5.94 -15.34
CA ALA A 30 11.86 7.34 -15.57
C ALA A 30 12.23 8.05 -14.26
N PRO A 31 13.34 7.67 -13.60
CA PRO A 31 13.66 8.12 -12.25
C PRO A 31 13.92 9.63 -12.16
N GLU A 32 14.56 10.25 -13.16
CA GLU A 32 14.81 11.70 -13.18
C GLU A 32 13.51 12.50 -13.36
N PHE A 33 12.62 12.04 -14.25
CA PHE A 33 11.29 12.63 -14.42
C PHE A 33 10.47 12.52 -13.14
N HIS A 34 10.47 11.33 -12.53
CA HIS A 34 9.81 11.10 -11.27
C HIS A 34 10.38 11.99 -10.18
N ALA A 35 11.71 12.10 -10.07
CA ALA A 35 12.38 12.93 -9.08
C ALA A 35 12.00 14.41 -9.22
N GLN A 36 11.98 14.93 -10.45
CA GLN A 36 11.51 16.27 -10.73
C GLN A 36 10.03 16.47 -10.32
N ALA A 37 9.17 15.50 -10.65
CA ALA A 37 7.74 15.59 -10.34
C ALA A 37 7.46 15.48 -8.84
N PHE A 38 8.23 14.68 -8.10
CA PHE A 38 7.99 14.35 -6.70
C PHE A 38 8.73 15.25 -5.72
N PHE A 39 9.96 15.65 -6.04
CA PHE A 39 10.84 16.43 -5.16
C PHE A 39 11.13 17.83 -5.70
N GLY A 40 10.57 18.20 -6.86
CA GLY A 40 10.80 19.51 -7.49
C GLY A 40 12.19 19.68 -8.12
N SER A 41 13.04 18.64 -8.07
CA SER A 41 14.39 18.66 -8.63
C SER A 41 14.81 17.27 -9.12
N SER A 42 15.28 17.18 -10.36
CA SER A 42 15.93 15.98 -10.91
C SER A 42 17.23 15.63 -10.18
N ASP A 43 17.86 16.61 -9.53
CA ASP A 43 19.13 16.44 -8.82
C ASP A 43 18.96 15.79 -7.44
N SER A 44 17.72 15.55 -6.99
CA SER A 44 17.45 14.84 -5.73
C SER A 44 18.00 13.41 -5.72
N LEU A 45 18.30 12.84 -6.90
CA LEU A 45 18.92 11.53 -7.09
C LEU A 45 20.40 11.62 -7.54
N SER A 46 21.04 12.78 -7.38
CA SER A 46 22.45 12.99 -7.75
C SER A 46 23.41 12.17 -6.87
N ALA A 47 23.11 12.05 -5.58
CA ALA A 47 23.88 11.23 -4.67
C ALA A 47 23.64 9.72 -4.95
N PRO A 48 24.70 8.88 -5.05
CA PRO A 48 24.55 7.44 -5.29
C PRO A 48 23.64 6.74 -4.27
N GLY A 49 23.74 7.12 -2.99
CA GLY A 49 22.89 6.59 -1.93
C GLY A 49 21.40 6.92 -2.12
N ALA A 50 21.09 8.14 -2.57
CA ALA A 50 19.70 8.54 -2.85
C ALA A 50 19.10 7.74 -4.00
N ARG A 51 19.88 7.49 -5.06
CA ARG A 51 19.46 6.68 -6.21
C ARG A 51 19.19 5.23 -5.84
N ILE A 52 20.06 4.61 -5.03
CA ILE A 52 19.86 3.26 -4.53
C ILE A 52 18.62 3.19 -3.64
N ASN A 53 18.47 4.14 -2.70
CA ASN A 53 17.30 4.17 -1.82
C ASN A 53 15.99 4.33 -2.59
N HIS A 54 15.97 5.21 -3.61
CA HIS A 54 14.84 5.37 -4.52
C HIS A 54 14.46 4.04 -5.17
N GLN A 55 15.43 3.33 -5.76
CA GLN A 55 15.18 2.01 -6.37
C GLN A 55 14.64 1.00 -5.36
N VAL A 56 15.25 0.90 -4.18
CA VAL A 56 14.83 -0.03 -3.11
C VAL A 56 13.38 0.23 -2.69
N VAL A 57 13.01 1.49 -2.48
CA VAL A 57 11.65 1.88 -2.11
C VAL A 57 10.66 1.46 -3.19
N TRP A 58 10.92 1.81 -4.45
CA TRP A 58 9.97 1.55 -5.53
C TRP A 58 9.88 0.08 -5.94
N ILE A 59 10.97 -0.68 -5.84
CA ILE A 59 10.95 -2.15 -5.97
C ILE A 59 10.13 -2.76 -4.82
N SER A 60 10.28 -2.27 -3.59
CA SER A 60 9.49 -2.74 -2.45
C SER A 60 7.99 -2.45 -2.66
N ILE A 61 7.65 -1.26 -3.16
CA ILE A 61 6.26 -0.90 -3.52
C ILE A 61 5.70 -1.85 -4.60
N ALA A 62 6.50 -2.20 -5.61
CA ALA A 62 6.12 -3.19 -6.62
C ALA A 62 5.87 -4.57 -5.99
N PHE A 63 6.72 -5.01 -5.04
CA PHE A 63 6.49 -6.27 -4.30
C PHE A 63 5.25 -6.24 -3.42
N PHE A 64 4.90 -5.11 -2.82
CA PHE A 64 3.58 -4.96 -2.19
C PHE A 64 2.45 -5.15 -3.20
N GLY A 65 2.61 -4.66 -4.45
CA GLY A 65 1.69 -4.93 -5.55
C GLY A 65 1.51 -6.43 -5.82
N VAL A 66 2.62 -7.19 -5.87
CA VAL A 66 2.58 -8.67 -5.99
C VAL A 66 1.86 -9.28 -4.79
N GLY A 67 2.15 -8.82 -3.57
CA GLY A 67 1.47 -9.23 -2.36
C GLY A 67 -0.05 -9.04 -2.46
N TYR A 68 -0.51 -7.92 -3.00
CA TYR A 68 -1.94 -7.67 -3.21
C TYR A 68 -2.55 -8.61 -4.26
N LEU A 69 -1.82 -8.99 -5.32
CA LEU A 69 -2.30 -10.03 -6.25
C LEU A 69 -2.48 -11.40 -5.56
N ILE A 70 -1.58 -11.75 -4.64
CA ILE A 70 -1.70 -12.99 -3.84
C ILE A 70 -2.94 -12.93 -2.96
N VAL A 71 -3.14 -11.82 -2.25
CA VAL A 71 -4.34 -11.61 -1.42
C VAL A 71 -5.61 -11.63 -2.28
N ALA A 72 -5.59 -11.01 -3.46
CA ALA A 72 -6.76 -10.93 -4.34
C ALA A 72 -7.29 -12.31 -4.75
N ARG A 73 -6.41 -13.30 -4.93
CA ARG A 73 -6.80 -14.68 -5.27
C ARG A 73 -7.49 -15.38 -4.11
N GLU A 74 -7.00 -15.18 -2.89
CA GLU A 74 -7.54 -15.81 -1.68
C GLU A 74 -7.57 -14.84 -0.49
N PRO A 75 -8.54 -13.91 -0.43
CA PRO A 75 -8.51 -12.83 0.56
C PRO A 75 -8.48 -13.33 2.01
N ARG A 76 -9.19 -14.42 2.32
CA ARG A 76 -9.31 -14.96 3.68
C ARG A 76 -8.04 -15.65 4.22
N LYS A 77 -7.04 -15.93 3.40
CA LYS A 77 -5.83 -16.67 3.85
C LYS A 77 -4.70 -15.75 4.30
N ASN A 78 -4.71 -14.48 3.89
CA ASN A 78 -3.53 -13.62 3.90
C ASN A 78 -3.66 -12.42 4.86
N HIS A 79 -4.38 -12.57 5.98
CA HIS A 79 -4.66 -11.46 6.90
C HIS A 79 -3.41 -10.77 7.46
N GLY A 80 -2.34 -11.52 7.76
CA GLY A 80 -1.09 -10.96 8.27
C GLY A 80 -0.44 -10.00 7.26
N LEU A 81 -0.44 -10.37 5.98
CA LEU A 81 0.06 -9.53 4.90
C LEU A 81 -0.79 -8.26 4.74
N VAL A 82 -2.12 -8.38 4.83
CA VAL A 82 -3.01 -7.22 4.75
C VAL A 82 -2.84 -6.27 5.94
N LEU A 83 -2.58 -6.79 7.14
CA LEU A 83 -2.26 -5.97 8.32
C LEU A 83 -0.98 -5.17 8.12
N ILE A 84 0.11 -5.84 7.71
CA ILE A 84 1.39 -5.18 7.43
C ILE A 84 1.21 -4.12 6.33
N ALA A 85 0.44 -4.43 5.29
CA ALA A 85 0.15 -3.50 4.21
C ALA A 85 -0.68 -2.28 4.66
N ALA A 86 -1.67 -2.47 5.52
CA ALA A 86 -2.47 -1.38 6.06
C ALA A 86 -1.60 -0.42 6.88
N MET A 87 -0.73 -0.96 7.74
CA MET A 87 0.22 -0.18 8.52
C MET A 87 1.22 0.54 7.59
N GLY A 88 1.81 -0.16 6.62
CA GLY A 88 2.75 0.41 5.67
C GLY A 88 2.16 1.57 4.88
N LYS A 89 0.96 1.41 4.31
CA LYS A 89 0.28 2.48 3.58
C LYS A 89 -0.09 3.66 4.46
N ALA A 90 -0.54 3.41 5.68
CA ALA A 90 -0.81 4.49 6.64
C ALA A 90 0.47 5.29 6.94
N SER A 91 1.57 4.61 7.25
CA SER A 91 2.85 5.25 7.52
C SER A 91 3.38 6.04 6.32
N VAL A 92 3.35 5.47 5.10
CA VAL A 92 3.79 6.17 3.89
C VAL A 92 2.93 7.39 3.60
N GLY A 93 1.60 7.27 3.69
CA GLY A 93 0.69 8.39 3.49
C GLY A 93 0.94 9.52 4.50
N ILE A 94 1.17 9.19 5.77
CA ILE A 94 1.49 10.18 6.81
C ILE A 94 2.83 10.86 6.52
N LEU A 95 3.88 10.11 6.20
CA LEU A 95 5.21 10.66 5.90
C LEU A 95 5.21 11.56 4.67
N TRP A 96 4.41 11.25 3.64
CA TRP A 96 4.29 12.11 2.46
C TRP A 96 3.49 13.38 2.73
N ILE A 97 2.47 13.32 3.59
CA ILE A 97 1.78 14.53 4.06
C ILE A 97 2.74 15.41 4.85
N ASP A 98 3.49 14.83 5.79
CA ASP A 98 4.48 15.54 6.60
C ASP A 98 5.54 16.21 5.73
N GLY A 99 6.15 15.46 4.81
CA GLY A 99 7.12 16.01 3.86
C GLY A 99 6.56 17.11 2.96
N TYR A 100 5.24 17.10 2.66
CA TYR A 100 4.61 18.18 1.92
C TYR A 100 4.46 19.44 2.77
N LEU A 101 4.07 19.28 4.05
CA LEU A 101 3.97 20.38 5.01
C LEU A 101 5.34 21.03 5.27
N GLU A 102 6.43 20.25 5.20
CA GLU A 102 7.81 20.75 5.27
C GLU A 102 8.34 21.34 3.94
N HIS A 103 7.52 21.36 2.89
CA HIS A 103 7.93 21.78 1.54
C HIS A 103 9.07 20.94 0.92
N ALA A 104 9.31 19.73 1.43
CA ALA A 104 10.34 18.81 0.94
C ALA A 104 9.89 18.01 -0.30
N VAL A 105 8.57 17.92 -0.53
CA VAL A 105 7.98 17.20 -1.66
C VAL A 105 6.88 18.03 -2.34
N SER A 106 6.56 17.68 -3.58
CA SER A 106 5.54 18.38 -4.36
C SER A 106 4.11 17.99 -3.94
N ALA A 107 3.13 18.82 -4.34
CA ALA A 107 1.72 18.52 -4.15
C ALA A 107 1.26 17.23 -4.84
N LEU A 108 2.01 16.72 -5.83
CA LEU A 108 1.70 15.44 -6.48
C LEU A 108 1.78 14.28 -5.48
N LEU A 109 2.69 14.33 -4.49
CA LEU A 109 2.76 13.31 -3.45
C LEU A 109 1.53 13.28 -2.57
N LEU A 110 0.80 14.39 -2.42
CA LEU A 110 -0.46 14.38 -1.67
C LEU A 110 -1.51 13.48 -2.33
N VAL A 111 -1.56 13.44 -3.67
CA VAL A 111 -2.44 12.52 -4.39
C VAL A 111 -2.06 11.08 -4.08
N GLY A 112 -0.75 10.79 -4.09
CA GLY A 112 -0.19 9.51 -3.66
C GLY A 112 -0.58 9.15 -2.22
N ALA A 113 -0.41 10.09 -1.30
CA ALA A 113 -0.65 9.93 0.13
C ALA A 113 -2.12 9.67 0.44
N VAL A 114 -3.02 10.45 -0.16
CA VAL A 114 -4.47 10.27 -0.02
C VAL A 114 -4.89 8.91 -0.57
N GLY A 115 -4.38 8.50 -1.73
CA GLY A 115 -4.63 7.18 -2.28
C GLY A 115 -4.20 6.06 -1.32
N ASP A 116 -3.01 6.16 -0.75
CA ASP A 116 -2.51 5.18 0.22
C ASP A 116 -3.32 5.15 1.52
N LEU A 117 -3.74 6.30 2.05
CA LEU A 117 -4.61 6.37 3.23
C LEU A 117 -6.00 5.78 2.97
N ILE A 118 -6.57 5.99 1.78
CA ILE A 118 -7.82 5.35 1.37
C ILE A 118 -7.66 3.83 1.37
N PHE A 119 -6.62 3.30 0.73
CA PHE A 119 -6.35 1.86 0.73
C PHE A 119 -6.08 1.32 2.14
N ALA A 120 -5.35 2.05 2.99
CA ALA A 120 -5.12 1.67 4.38
C ALA A 120 -6.44 1.52 5.15
N GLY A 121 -7.35 2.49 5.02
CA GLY A 121 -8.69 2.45 5.61
C GLY A 121 -9.52 1.28 5.09
N LEU A 122 -9.47 1.01 3.78
CA LEU A 122 -10.17 -0.12 3.17
C LEU A 122 -9.59 -1.48 3.60
N PHE A 123 -8.27 -1.57 3.80
CA PHE A 123 -7.62 -2.76 4.34
C PHE A 123 -7.98 -3.00 5.81
N ALA A 124 -8.03 -1.94 6.62
CA ALA A 124 -8.52 -2.03 7.99
C ALA A 124 -9.98 -2.50 8.04
N HIS A 125 -10.83 -1.97 7.15
CA HIS A 125 -12.21 -2.42 7.01
C HIS A 125 -12.30 -3.91 6.63
N PHE A 126 -11.49 -4.35 5.66
CA PHE A 126 -11.39 -5.75 5.28
C PHE A 126 -10.99 -6.64 6.48
N LEU A 127 -9.96 -6.25 7.24
CA LEU A 127 -9.47 -7.03 8.39
C LEU A 127 -10.54 -7.18 9.48
N ILE A 128 -11.35 -6.14 9.73
CA ILE A 128 -12.47 -6.20 10.68
C ILE A 128 -13.53 -7.20 10.20
N ARG A 129 -13.82 -7.21 8.89
CA ARG A 129 -14.85 -8.07 8.28
C ARG A 129 -14.42 -9.51 8.05
N ALA A 130 -13.12 -9.76 7.92
CA ALA A 130 -12.57 -11.07 7.61
C ALA A 130 -12.22 -11.90 8.87
N ARG A 131 -12.45 -11.37 10.08
CA ARG A 131 -12.23 -12.09 11.35
C ARG A 131 -13.03 -13.40 11.38
N PRO A 132 -12.39 -14.55 11.61
CA PRO A 132 -13.11 -15.79 11.89
C PRO A 132 -13.96 -15.61 13.14
N SER A 133 -15.23 -16.04 13.10
CA SER A 133 -16.03 -16.20 14.32
C SER A 133 -15.27 -17.14 15.25
N ARG A 134 -14.91 -16.66 16.44
CA ARG A 134 -14.26 -17.48 17.46
C ARG A 134 -15.23 -18.63 17.78
N ALA A 135 -14.91 -19.85 17.35
CA ALA A 135 -15.68 -21.01 17.77
C ALA A 135 -15.64 -21.07 19.29
N LEU A 136 -16.80 -21.07 19.95
CA LEU A 136 -16.87 -21.30 21.39
C LEU A 136 -16.32 -22.71 21.66
N PRO A 137 -15.62 -22.93 22.78
CA PRO A 137 -15.22 -24.27 23.18
C PRO A 137 -16.47 -25.15 23.19
N SER A 138 -16.45 -26.28 22.48
CA SER A 138 -17.47 -27.31 22.64
C SER A 138 -17.48 -27.72 24.11
N GLU A 139 -18.61 -27.59 24.78
CA GLU A 139 -18.76 -28.07 26.16
C GLU A 139 -18.33 -29.55 26.22
N PRO A 140 -17.63 -29.97 27.28
CA PRO A 140 -17.29 -31.36 27.47
C PRO A 140 -18.58 -32.19 27.53
N SER A 141 -18.68 -33.22 26.69
CA SER A 141 -19.76 -34.20 26.76
C SER A 141 -19.80 -34.87 28.15
N PRO A 142 -21.00 -35.10 28.71
CA PRO A 142 -21.19 -35.65 30.05
C PRO A 142 -20.71 -37.11 30.19
#